data_AF-A0A815X1F7-F1
#
_entry.id   AF-A0A815X1F7-F1
#
_cell.length_a   1.000
_cell.length_b   1.000
_cell.length_c   1.000
_cell.angle_alpha   90.00
_cell.angle_beta   90.00
_cell.angle_gamma   90.00
#
_symmetry.space_group_name_H-M   'P 1'
#
loop_
_entity.id
_entity.type
_entity.pdbx_description
1 polymer ?
#
loop_
_entity_poly.entity_id
_entity_poly.type
_entity_poly.pdbx_seq_one_letter_code
_entity_poly.pdbx_strand_id
1 'polypeptide(L)'
;MALFSAETSGRCVVKGTDIPPPPEPEPITITELPLPPVTSNDAEGGCTFDVNPHGTGCIGQALTAFQSGAFLPDGLHVTVTVNFTGAPAAPDPASIFTGVQSILVKTDGSTFSNGGAWKCITCGVPGKNALGGRSPTMDYPQTFIDGKRLLAGTNIIECTSNLIDAACTPDQVHIYPIRWNTTTNATGPGGNIRELRLHPDNVHMGFNSFTILNGKIGQYGYMGRLQFNPFPTWGTPLSPRYDLVNVYRLFDPEALQPVTVDRDNSSLLHINPQSVMVGELRGFSGTGRE
;
A
#
# COMPACT_ATOMS: atom_id res chain seq x y z
N MET A 1 -1.84 37.53 72.20
CA MET A 1 -0.61 38.22 71.76
C MET A 1 0.43 37.12 71.56
N ALA A 2 0.81 36.69 70.36
CA ALA A 2 0.82 37.30 69.04
C ALA A 2 0.26 36.33 67.97
N LEU A 3 -0.26 36.93 66.90
CA LEU A 3 -0.66 36.30 65.65
C LEU A 3 0.59 36.00 64.80
N PHE A 4 0.61 34.85 64.13
CA PHE A 4 1.36 34.60 62.90
C PHE A 4 0.45 33.71 62.03
N SER A 5 -0.42 34.32 61.23
CA SER A 5 -0.22 34.69 59.82
C SER A 5 0.00 33.47 58.94
N ALA A 6 -1.06 33.10 58.22
CA ALA A 6 -1.10 32.03 57.24
C ALA A 6 0.00 32.22 56.20
N GLU A 7 0.75 31.14 55.95
CA GLU A 7 1.71 31.04 54.87
C GLU A 7 1.02 31.32 53.53
N THR A 8 1.69 32.17 52.77
CA THR A 8 1.31 32.65 51.46
C THR A 8 0.99 31.52 50.50
N SER A 9 -0.23 31.54 49.96
CA SER A 9 -0.60 30.89 48.71
C SER A 9 0.47 31.20 47.66
N GLY A 10 1.30 30.20 47.35
CA GLY A 10 2.14 30.20 46.17
C GLY A 10 1.24 30.23 44.94
N ARG A 11 0.96 31.43 44.45
CA ARG A 11 0.36 31.61 43.12
C ARG A 11 1.32 30.97 42.13
N CYS A 12 0.90 29.89 41.49
CA CYS A 12 1.43 29.53 40.17
C CYS A 12 1.18 30.75 39.28
N VAL A 13 2.22 31.55 39.05
CA VAL A 13 2.22 32.54 37.99
C VAL A 13 2.11 31.72 36.71
N VAL A 14 0.91 31.68 36.12
CA VAL A 14 0.72 31.26 34.74
C VAL A 14 1.54 32.27 33.94
N LYS A 15 2.78 31.92 33.63
CA LYS A 15 3.57 32.61 32.64
C LYS A 15 2.74 32.47 31.38
N GLY A 16 2.08 33.55 30.97
CA GLY A 16 1.24 33.58 29.78
C GLY A 16 2.03 32.95 28.65
N THR A 17 1.68 31.74 28.29
CA THR A 17 2.22 31.10 27.10
C THR A 17 1.56 31.86 25.97
N ASP A 18 2.29 32.85 25.46
CA ASP A 18 1.97 33.57 24.24
C ASP A 18 2.11 32.55 23.10
N ILE A 19 1.15 31.63 23.03
CA ILE A 19 1.05 30.64 21.96
C ILE A 19 0.63 31.47 20.75
N PRO A 20 1.48 31.60 19.72
CA PRO A 20 1.10 32.37 18.54
C PRO A 20 -0.20 31.77 17.98
N PRO A 21 -1.10 32.61 17.46
CA PRO A 21 -2.29 32.09 16.79
C PRO A 21 -1.84 31.10 15.70
N PRO A 22 -2.65 30.05 15.44
CA PRO A 22 -2.35 29.14 14.35
C PRO A 22 -2.14 29.95 13.06
N PRO A 23 -1.20 29.53 12.19
CA PRO A 23 -1.02 30.16 10.88
C PRO A 23 -2.34 30.25 10.13
N GLU A 24 -2.47 31.25 9.26
CA GLU A 24 -3.60 31.30 8.33
C GLU A 24 -3.62 30.02 7.47
N PRO A 25 -4.81 29.44 7.21
CA PRO A 25 -4.91 28.28 6.34
C PRO A 25 -4.31 28.56 4.96
N GLU A 26 -3.48 27.64 4.48
CA GLU A 26 -2.98 27.70 3.10
C GLU A 26 -4.15 27.49 2.11
N PRO A 27 -4.19 28.22 0.98
CA PRO A 27 -5.21 27.98 -0.05
C PRO A 27 -5.12 26.55 -0.60
N ILE A 28 -6.24 25.81 -0.56
CA ILE A 28 -6.32 24.45 -1.12
C ILE A 28 -7.09 24.52 -2.43
N THR A 29 -6.43 24.11 -3.51
CA THR A 29 -7.08 23.87 -4.82
C THR A 29 -7.32 22.38 -4.97
N ILE A 30 -8.54 22.01 -5.36
CA ILE A 30 -8.91 20.63 -5.65
C ILE A 30 -8.95 20.46 -7.16
N THR A 31 -8.24 19.46 -7.67
CA THR A 31 -8.26 19.06 -9.07
C THR A 31 -8.72 17.62 -9.16
N GLU A 32 -9.70 17.36 -10.02
CA GLU A 32 -10.14 16.01 -10.31
C GLU A 32 -9.19 15.33 -11.29
N LEU A 33 -8.80 14.09 -10.99
CA LEU A 33 -7.92 13.33 -11.85
C LEU A 33 -8.73 12.43 -12.80
N PRO A 34 -8.33 12.34 -14.07
CA PRO A 34 -9.03 11.53 -15.05
C PRO A 34 -8.79 10.04 -14.78
N LEU A 35 -9.88 9.30 -14.54
CA LEU A 35 -9.87 7.85 -14.44
C LEU A 35 -10.27 7.20 -15.78
N PRO A 36 -10.05 5.88 -15.95
CA PRO A 36 -10.63 5.16 -17.09
C PRO A 36 -12.15 5.38 -17.19
N PRO A 37 -12.71 5.35 -18.42
CA PRO A 37 -14.15 5.50 -18.61
C PRO A 37 -14.96 4.51 -17.75
N VAL A 38 -16.12 4.96 -17.29
CA VAL A 38 -17.01 4.15 -16.46
C VAL A 38 -18.05 3.47 -17.36
N THR A 39 -18.23 2.15 -17.21
CA THR A 39 -19.34 1.42 -17.82
C THR A 39 -20.39 1.06 -16.77
N SER A 40 -21.66 1.04 -17.17
CA SER A 40 -22.76 0.47 -16.39
C SER A 40 -23.01 -1.00 -16.70
N ASN A 41 -22.37 -1.53 -17.75
CA ASN A 41 -22.44 -2.94 -18.14
C ASN A 41 -21.10 -3.61 -17.86
N ASP A 42 -21.01 -4.27 -16.71
CA ASP A 42 -19.82 -4.97 -16.28
C ASP A 42 -19.64 -6.35 -16.96
N ALA A 43 -20.65 -6.82 -17.70
CA ALA A 43 -20.55 -8.07 -18.44
C ALA A 43 -19.56 -7.95 -19.60
N GLU A 44 -18.95 -9.08 -19.99
CA GLU A 44 -18.04 -9.18 -21.13
C GLU A 44 -18.55 -8.43 -22.37
N GLY A 45 -17.70 -7.57 -22.94
CA GLY A 45 -18.05 -6.71 -24.09
C GLY A 45 -18.89 -5.48 -23.74
N GLY A 46 -19.21 -5.22 -22.48
CA GLY A 46 -19.97 -4.05 -22.02
C GLY A 46 -19.20 -2.72 -22.07
N CYS A 47 -17.88 -2.75 -22.18
CA CYS A 47 -17.03 -1.60 -22.49
C CYS A 47 -16.85 -1.51 -24.01
N THR A 48 -17.84 -0.94 -24.70
CA THR A 48 -17.82 -0.78 -26.15
C THR A 48 -16.98 0.43 -26.58
N PHE A 49 -16.67 0.54 -27.88
CA PHE A 49 -16.02 1.73 -28.44
C PHE A 49 -16.86 3.01 -28.32
N ASP A 50 -18.18 2.91 -28.14
CA ASP A 50 -19.03 4.07 -27.86
C ASP A 50 -18.81 4.59 -26.43
N VAL A 51 -18.47 3.71 -25.49
CA VAL A 51 -18.17 4.05 -24.09
C VAL A 51 -16.71 4.48 -23.95
N ASN A 52 -15.79 3.73 -24.54
CA ASN A 52 -14.36 4.03 -24.56
C ASN A 52 -13.82 3.94 -26.00
N PRO A 53 -13.82 5.05 -26.76
CA PRO A 53 -13.30 5.09 -28.14
C PRO A 53 -11.83 4.70 -28.28
N HIS A 54 -11.05 4.76 -27.20
CA HIS A 54 -9.64 4.37 -27.20
C HIS A 54 -9.43 2.86 -27.01
N GLY A 55 -10.48 2.09 -26.70
CA GLY A 55 -10.37 0.63 -26.51
C GLY A 55 -9.48 0.24 -25.34
N THR A 56 -9.26 1.13 -24.38
CA THR A 56 -8.37 0.91 -23.23
C THR A 56 -9.08 0.28 -22.01
N GLY A 57 -10.30 -0.26 -22.17
CA GLY A 57 -11.06 -0.83 -21.08
C GLY A 57 -11.78 0.21 -20.21
N CYS A 58 -12.71 -0.25 -19.38
CA CYS A 58 -13.56 0.58 -18.53
C CYS A 58 -13.48 0.11 -17.08
N ILE A 59 -13.82 0.99 -16.14
CA ILE A 59 -14.07 0.62 -14.74
C ILE A 59 -15.59 0.58 -14.47
N GLY A 60 -16.00 -0.14 -13.43
CA GLY A 60 -17.41 -0.23 -13.05
C GLY A 60 -17.84 1.01 -12.27
N GLN A 61 -19.14 1.28 -12.23
CA GLN A 61 -19.69 2.34 -11.37
C GLN A 61 -19.42 2.06 -9.88
N ALA A 62 -19.48 0.78 -9.49
CA ALA A 62 -19.09 0.34 -8.16
C ALA A 62 -17.57 0.12 -8.10
N LEU A 63 -16.87 0.99 -7.38
CA LEU A 63 -15.42 0.94 -7.21
C LEU A 63 -15.00 -0.13 -6.19
N THR A 64 -14.98 -1.40 -6.60
CA THR A 64 -14.75 -2.56 -5.70
C THR A 64 -13.29 -2.85 -5.35
N ALA A 65 -12.32 -2.33 -6.13
CA ALA A 65 -10.87 -2.46 -5.86
C ALA A 65 -10.10 -1.16 -6.14
N PHE A 66 -10.77 -0.02 -5.99
CA PHE A 66 -10.14 1.28 -6.23
C PHE A 66 -9.26 1.70 -5.07
N GLN A 67 -8.01 2.02 -5.35
CA GLN A 67 -7.11 2.63 -4.36
C GLN A 67 -6.11 3.55 -5.03
N SER A 68 -6.06 4.81 -4.61
CA SER A 68 -4.98 5.72 -4.98
C SER A 68 -3.72 5.42 -4.18
N GLY A 69 -2.58 5.60 -4.82
CA GLY A 69 -1.26 5.41 -4.25
C GLY A 69 -0.45 6.69 -4.16
N ALA A 70 0.87 6.52 -4.16
CA ALA A 70 1.82 7.62 -4.13
C ALA A 70 2.04 8.25 -5.52
N PHE A 71 2.54 9.48 -5.51
CA PHE A 71 3.15 10.12 -6.67
C PHE A 71 4.45 9.42 -7.03
N LEU A 72 4.71 9.30 -8.33
CA LEU A 72 6.04 8.98 -8.83
C LEU A 72 7.03 10.09 -8.45
N PRO A 73 8.35 9.83 -8.53
CA PRO A 73 9.38 10.80 -8.14
C PRO A 73 9.36 12.12 -8.91
N ASP A 74 8.70 12.16 -10.07
CA ASP A 74 8.50 13.39 -10.85
C ASP A 74 7.42 14.32 -10.28
N GLY A 75 6.60 13.84 -9.34
CA GLY A 75 5.49 14.59 -8.76
C GLY A 75 4.33 14.85 -9.73
N LEU A 76 4.33 14.25 -10.92
CA LEU A 76 3.32 14.50 -11.97
C LEU A 76 2.42 13.31 -12.25
N HIS A 77 2.86 12.10 -11.90
CA HIS A 77 2.09 10.89 -12.09
C HIS A 77 1.70 10.26 -10.75
N VAL A 78 0.44 9.90 -10.59
CA VAL A 78 -0.03 9.15 -9.42
C VAL A 78 -0.33 7.71 -9.78
N THR A 79 0.02 6.79 -8.88
CA THR A 79 -0.34 5.38 -9.01
C THR A 79 -1.77 5.14 -8.55
N VAL A 80 -2.50 4.30 -9.26
CA VAL A 80 -3.87 3.92 -8.89
C VAL A 80 -4.07 2.45 -9.20
N THR A 81 -4.66 1.71 -8.25
CA THR A 81 -5.20 0.37 -8.50
C THR A 81 -6.67 0.51 -8.86
N VAL A 82 -7.07 -0.16 -9.94
CA VAL A 82 -8.45 -0.17 -10.46
C VAL A 82 -8.86 -1.59 -10.82
N ASN A 83 -10.16 -1.87 -10.81
CA ASN A 83 -10.72 -3.09 -11.39
C ASN A 83 -11.37 -2.77 -12.73
N PHE A 84 -10.75 -3.21 -13.83
CA PHE A 84 -11.31 -3.07 -15.16
C PHE A 84 -12.35 -4.15 -15.45
N THR A 85 -13.39 -3.76 -16.15
CA THR A 85 -14.61 -4.53 -16.36
C THR A 85 -15.19 -4.24 -17.76
N GLY A 86 -16.06 -5.12 -18.24
CA GLY A 86 -16.72 -4.97 -19.53
C GLY A 86 -15.81 -5.16 -20.76
N ALA A 87 -14.53 -5.48 -20.59
CA ALA A 87 -13.67 -5.81 -21.73
C ALA A 87 -14.20 -7.06 -22.48
N PRO A 88 -14.04 -7.14 -23.81
CA PRO A 88 -14.42 -8.32 -24.58
C PRO A 88 -13.55 -9.55 -24.21
N ALA A 89 -14.05 -10.75 -24.47
CA ALA A 89 -13.25 -11.97 -24.31
C ALA A 89 -12.08 -12.03 -25.30
N ALA A 90 -11.05 -12.79 -24.91
CA ALA A 90 -10.03 -13.25 -25.84
C ALA A 90 -10.70 -13.98 -27.04
N PRO A 91 -10.18 -13.82 -28.26
CA PRO A 91 -8.87 -13.26 -28.61
C PRO A 91 -8.85 -11.73 -28.88
N ASP A 92 -9.90 -10.98 -28.51
CA ASP A 92 -9.92 -9.54 -28.71
C ASP A 92 -8.74 -8.86 -27.98
N PRO A 93 -7.98 -7.94 -28.62
CA PRO A 93 -6.85 -7.26 -27.99
C PRO A 93 -7.19 -6.51 -26.70
N ALA A 94 -8.43 -6.02 -26.54
CA ALA A 94 -8.87 -5.33 -25.32
C ALA A 94 -9.13 -6.27 -24.14
N SER A 95 -9.14 -7.58 -24.34
CA SER A 95 -9.27 -8.57 -23.27
C SER A 95 -8.18 -8.48 -22.19
N ILE A 96 -7.04 -7.85 -22.52
CA ILE A 96 -5.91 -7.66 -21.59
C ILE A 96 -6.21 -6.71 -20.42
N PHE A 97 -7.28 -5.91 -20.50
CA PHE A 97 -7.64 -4.96 -19.46
C PHE A 97 -8.35 -5.63 -18.29
N THR A 98 -9.10 -6.72 -18.51
CA THR A 98 -9.94 -7.38 -17.51
C THR A 98 -9.24 -7.60 -16.16
N GLY A 99 -9.94 -7.23 -15.08
CA GLY A 99 -9.54 -7.50 -13.70
C GLY A 99 -8.79 -6.36 -13.02
N VAL A 100 -8.18 -6.68 -11.87
CA VAL A 100 -7.44 -5.72 -11.05
C VAL A 100 -6.09 -5.39 -11.68
N GLN A 101 -5.85 -4.10 -11.90
CA GLN A 101 -4.67 -3.56 -12.57
C GLN A 101 -4.13 -2.33 -11.84
N SER A 102 -2.83 -2.09 -11.97
CA SER A 102 -2.20 -0.83 -11.59
C SER A 102 -2.02 0.07 -12.81
N ILE A 103 -2.45 1.32 -12.68
CA ILE A 103 -2.34 2.38 -13.68
C ILE A 103 -1.54 3.56 -13.14
N LEU A 104 -1.02 4.37 -14.05
CA LEU A 104 -0.53 5.71 -13.77
C LEU A 104 -1.50 6.73 -14.33
N VAL A 105 -1.79 7.78 -13.57
CA VAL A 105 -2.65 8.89 -13.99
C VAL A 105 -1.83 10.18 -13.96
N LYS A 106 -1.92 10.98 -15.03
CA LYS A 106 -1.29 12.30 -15.09
C LYS A 106 -2.10 13.33 -14.32
N THR A 107 -1.40 14.19 -13.60
CA THR A 107 -2.01 15.21 -12.74
C THR A 107 -2.00 16.61 -13.34
N ASP A 108 -1.28 16.82 -14.45
CA ASP A 108 -1.08 18.11 -15.11
C ASP A 108 -2.04 18.34 -16.30
N GLY A 109 -2.97 17.44 -16.55
CA GLY A 109 -3.90 17.48 -17.67
C GLY A 109 -3.29 17.11 -19.03
N SER A 110 -2.00 16.75 -19.09
CA SER A 110 -1.37 16.24 -20.30
C SER A 110 -1.71 14.75 -20.53
N THR A 111 -1.36 14.22 -21.70
CA THR A 111 -1.63 12.83 -22.07
C THR A 111 -0.35 12.00 -22.18
N PHE A 112 -0.45 10.69 -21.99
CA PHE A 112 0.58 9.75 -22.39
C PHE A 112 0.66 9.66 -23.93
N SER A 113 1.67 8.96 -24.45
CA SER A 113 1.90 8.81 -25.89
C SER A 113 0.76 8.12 -26.65
N ASN A 114 -0.10 7.38 -25.95
CA ASN A 114 -1.32 6.77 -26.49
C ASN A 114 -2.52 7.74 -26.53
N GLY A 115 -2.34 9.02 -26.15
CA GLY A 115 -3.39 10.03 -26.09
C GLY A 115 -4.29 9.94 -24.85
N GLY A 116 -4.13 8.93 -24.00
CA GLY A 116 -4.89 8.80 -22.75
C GLY A 116 -4.28 9.63 -21.63
N ALA A 117 -5.10 10.08 -20.68
CA ALA A 117 -4.62 10.74 -19.46
C ALA A 117 -4.07 9.76 -18.41
N TRP A 118 -4.15 8.47 -18.71
CA TRP A 118 -3.67 7.38 -17.88
C TRP A 118 -3.00 6.29 -18.73
N LYS A 119 -2.13 5.49 -18.09
CA LYS A 119 -1.40 4.36 -18.68
C LYS A 119 -1.57 3.14 -17.80
N CYS A 120 -2.02 2.01 -18.35
CA CYS A 120 -2.02 0.75 -17.59
C CYS A 120 -0.63 0.12 -17.59
N ILE A 121 -0.09 -0.15 -16.40
CA ILE A 121 1.24 -0.75 -16.23
C ILE A 121 1.17 -2.28 -16.29
N THR A 122 0.09 -2.86 -15.78
CA THR A 122 0.00 -4.32 -15.57
C THR A 122 -0.91 -5.03 -16.56
N CYS A 123 -1.55 -4.29 -17.47
CA CYS A 123 -2.38 -4.84 -18.53
C CYS A 123 -1.52 -5.51 -19.59
N GLY A 124 -1.92 -6.72 -20.01
CA GLY A 124 -1.22 -7.47 -21.06
C GLY A 124 0.17 -7.98 -20.68
N VAL A 125 0.57 -7.90 -19.40
CA VAL A 125 1.84 -8.46 -18.93
C VAL A 125 1.84 -9.98 -19.20
N PRO A 126 2.81 -10.52 -19.97
CA PRO A 126 2.84 -11.94 -20.27
C PRO A 126 2.96 -12.79 -19.01
N GLY A 127 2.33 -13.97 -19.00
CA GLY A 127 2.40 -14.88 -17.84
C GLY A 127 3.83 -15.25 -17.41
N LYS A 128 4.77 -15.34 -18.37
CA LYS A 128 6.20 -15.56 -18.12
C LYS A 128 6.89 -14.44 -17.33
N ASN A 129 6.33 -13.24 -17.33
CA ASN A 129 6.86 -12.09 -16.59
C ASN A 129 6.18 -11.93 -15.22
N ALA A 130 5.15 -12.73 -14.91
CA ALA A 130 4.42 -12.71 -13.65
C ALA A 130 4.47 -14.09 -12.95
N LEU A 131 5.60 -14.81 -13.12
CA LEU A 131 5.81 -16.12 -12.53
C LEU A 131 5.82 -16.03 -11.00
N GLY A 132 5.01 -16.87 -10.36
CA GLY A 132 4.81 -16.84 -8.91
C GLY A 132 3.54 -16.13 -8.47
N GLY A 133 2.81 -15.53 -9.42
CA GLY A 133 1.44 -15.08 -9.23
C GLY A 133 1.31 -13.59 -8.99
N ARG A 134 0.14 -13.07 -9.36
CA ARG A 134 -0.29 -11.70 -9.11
C ARG A 134 -1.15 -11.70 -7.85
N SER A 135 -0.94 -10.70 -7.01
CA SER A 135 -1.79 -10.38 -5.87
C SER A 135 -3.18 -10.05 -6.42
N PRO A 136 -4.24 -10.70 -5.91
CA PRO A 136 -5.58 -10.49 -6.43
C PRO A 136 -6.12 -9.09 -6.15
N THR A 137 -5.59 -8.42 -5.11
CA THR A 137 -6.06 -7.09 -4.66
C THR A 137 -5.20 -5.94 -5.15
N MET A 138 -3.89 -6.16 -5.34
CA MET A 138 -2.93 -5.11 -5.74
C MET A 138 -3.08 -3.82 -4.90
N ASP A 139 -3.40 -3.98 -3.62
CA ASP A 139 -3.70 -2.92 -2.66
C ASP A 139 -2.45 -2.17 -2.19
N TYR A 140 -2.63 -0.98 -1.63
CA TYR A 140 -1.56 -0.09 -1.16
C TYR A 140 -0.49 0.23 -2.21
N PRO A 141 -0.87 0.71 -3.43
CA PRO A 141 0.09 1.08 -4.45
C PRO A 141 1.08 2.15 -3.97
N GLN A 142 2.38 1.87 -4.05
CA GLN A 142 3.46 2.75 -3.58
C GLN A 142 4.64 2.72 -4.55
N THR A 143 5.20 3.89 -4.84
CA THR A 143 6.28 4.04 -5.83
C THR A 143 7.64 3.96 -5.18
N PHE A 144 8.58 3.28 -5.84
CA PHE A 144 9.99 3.39 -5.52
C PHE A 144 10.55 4.70 -6.07
N ILE A 145 11.54 5.28 -5.38
CA ILE A 145 12.15 6.55 -5.81
C ILE A 145 12.95 6.46 -7.12
N ASP A 146 13.14 5.26 -7.67
CA ASP A 146 13.82 5.06 -8.95
C ASP A 146 12.92 5.27 -10.18
N GLY A 147 11.61 5.41 -9.99
CA GLY A 147 10.64 5.59 -11.08
C GLY A 147 10.42 4.36 -11.97
N LYS A 148 11.04 3.22 -11.63
CA LYS A 148 10.98 1.96 -12.39
C LYS A 148 10.14 0.89 -11.71
N ARG A 149 9.97 1.00 -10.39
CA ARG A 149 9.28 0.00 -9.58
C ARG A 149 8.08 0.57 -8.84
N LEU A 150 7.07 -0.27 -8.68
CA LEU A 150 5.82 -0.03 -7.97
C LEU A 150 5.54 -1.22 -7.06
N LEU A 151 5.30 -0.98 -5.78
CA LEU A 151 4.72 -1.94 -4.84
C LEU A 151 3.20 -1.92 -5.02
N ALA A 152 2.57 -3.07 -5.21
CA ALA A 152 1.11 -3.20 -5.16
C ALA A 152 0.72 -4.60 -4.66
N GLY A 153 -0.07 -4.65 -3.60
CA GLY A 153 -0.36 -5.83 -2.82
C GLY A 153 0.92 -6.48 -2.33
N THR A 154 1.05 -7.79 -2.54
CA THR A 154 2.26 -8.57 -2.23
C THR A 154 3.19 -8.72 -3.44
N ASN A 155 3.19 -7.76 -4.37
CA ASN A 155 4.06 -7.75 -5.54
C ASN A 155 4.89 -6.48 -5.66
N ILE A 156 6.07 -6.62 -6.26
CA ILE A 156 6.83 -5.53 -6.87
C ILE A 156 6.68 -5.64 -8.38
N ILE A 157 6.10 -4.61 -8.99
CA ILE A 157 5.94 -4.43 -10.42
C ILE A 157 7.13 -3.60 -10.90
N GLU A 158 7.91 -4.13 -11.82
CA GLU A 158 9.14 -3.51 -12.30
C GLU A 158 9.11 -3.39 -13.81
N CYS A 159 9.60 -2.28 -14.33
CA CYS A 159 9.88 -2.11 -15.74
C CYS A 159 11.37 -1.91 -15.98
N THR A 160 11.88 -2.41 -17.10
CA THR A 160 13.30 -2.25 -17.48
C THR A 160 13.68 -0.78 -17.71
N SER A 161 12.73 0.02 -18.18
CA SER A 161 12.79 1.49 -18.31
C SER A 161 11.94 2.17 -17.21
N ASN A 162 11.86 3.50 -17.18
CA ASN A 162 10.96 4.15 -16.22
C ASN A 162 9.51 3.80 -16.54
N LEU A 163 8.67 3.70 -15.52
CA LEU A 163 7.26 3.30 -15.69
C LEU A 163 6.48 4.22 -16.64
N ILE A 164 6.89 5.49 -16.73
CA ILE A 164 6.28 6.50 -17.60
C ILE A 164 6.79 6.44 -19.06
N ASP A 165 7.93 5.80 -19.31
CA ASP A 165 8.54 5.78 -20.64
C ASP A 165 7.68 5.01 -21.63
N ALA A 166 7.71 5.40 -22.91
CA ALA A 166 7.08 4.65 -23.98
C ALA A 166 7.72 3.26 -24.18
N ALA A 167 9.01 3.13 -23.84
CA ALA A 167 9.73 1.87 -23.85
C ALA A 167 9.23 0.88 -22.79
N CYS A 168 8.50 1.36 -21.77
CA CYS A 168 7.90 0.50 -20.77
C CYS A 168 6.59 -0.09 -21.30
N THR A 169 6.74 -1.15 -22.11
CA THR A 169 5.68 -1.96 -22.70
C THR A 169 5.37 -3.19 -21.83
N PRO A 170 4.25 -3.89 -22.03
CA PRO A 170 3.90 -5.06 -21.20
C PRO A 170 4.97 -6.18 -21.19
N ASP A 171 5.71 -6.37 -22.29
CA ASP A 171 6.82 -7.33 -22.37
C ASP A 171 8.04 -6.94 -21.53
N GLN A 172 8.17 -5.66 -21.20
CA GLN A 172 9.25 -5.12 -20.36
C GLN A 172 8.87 -5.08 -18.87
N VAL A 173 7.58 -5.25 -18.56
CA VAL A 173 7.08 -5.26 -17.20
C VAL A 173 7.17 -6.67 -16.61
N HIS A 174 7.68 -6.75 -15.39
CA HIS A 174 7.73 -7.96 -14.58
C HIS A 174 6.97 -7.75 -13.27
N ILE A 175 6.28 -8.78 -12.80
CA ILE A 175 5.53 -8.76 -11.55
C ILE A 175 6.12 -9.85 -10.65
N TYR A 176 6.90 -9.42 -9.67
CA TYR A 176 7.60 -10.31 -8.75
C TYR A 176 6.83 -10.42 -7.43
N PRO A 177 6.54 -11.63 -6.93
CA PRO A 177 5.96 -11.79 -5.61
C PRO A 177 6.98 -11.43 -4.51
N ILE A 178 6.46 -10.98 -3.38
CA ILE A 178 7.23 -10.76 -2.15
C ILE A 178 7.00 -11.97 -1.24
N ARG A 179 8.08 -12.57 -0.77
CA ARG A 179 8.05 -13.74 0.13
C ARG A 179 8.68 -13.39 1.47
N TRP A 180 7.95 -13.66 2.55
CA TRP A 180 8.51 -13.67 3.89
C TRP A 180 8.71 -15.11 4.37
N ASN A 181 9.92 -15.44 4.82
CA ASN A 181 10.18 -16.73 5.40
C ASN A 181 9.82 -16.79 6.89
N THR A 182 9.03 -17.80 7.28
CA THR A 182 8.57 -18.02 8.66
C THR A 182 9.08 -19.32 9.28
N THR A 183 9.79 -20.15 8.50
CA THR A 183 10.35 -21.44 8.97
C THR A 183 11.86 -21.44 8.84
N THR A 184 12.56 -22.12 9.75
CA THR A 184 14.04 -22.15 9.79
C THR A 184 14.65 -22.82 8.56
N ASN A 185 13.95 -23.80 7.96
CA ASN A 185 14.34 -24.49 6.73
C ASN A 185 13.77 -23.84 5.46
N ALA A 186 13.01 -22.76 5.62
CA ALA A 186 12.42 -21.98 4.55
C ALA A 186 11.47 -22.72 3.61
N THR A 187 10.94 -23.85 4.08
CA THR A 187 9.97 -24.67 3.34
C THR A 187 8.55 -24.09 3.42
N GLY A 188 7.73 -24.37 2.40
CA GLY A 188 6.31 -24.02 2.36
C GLY A 188 6.00 -22.63 1.76
N PRO A 189 4.74 -22.15 1.90
CA PRO A 189 4.22 -20.97 1.21
C PRO A 189 4.76 -19.63 1.72
N GLY A 190 5.48 -19.62 2.84
CA GLY A 190 5.93 -18.39 3.49
C GLY A 190 4.88 -17.82 4.44
N GLY A 191 5.18 -16.67 5.04
CA GLY A 191 4.27 -15.93 5.92
C GLY A 191 3.24 -15.12 5.14
N ASN A 192 2.08 -14.91 5.74
CA ASN A 192 1.06 -14.02 5.20
C ASN A 192 1.47 -12.57 5.45
N ILE A 193 1.56 -11.77 4.39
CA ILE A 193 1.96 -10.36 4.44
C ILE A 193 0.73 -9.51 4.11
N ARG A 194 0.49 -8.45 4.89
CA ARG A 194 -0.61 -7.51 4.66
C ARG A 194 -0.17 -6.07 4.89
N GLU A 195 -0.86 -5.15 4.24
CA GLU A 195 -0.76 -3.70 4.46
C GLU A 195 0.68 -3.19 4.41
N LEU A 196 1.36 -3.53 3.33
CA LEU A 196 2.78 -3.24 3.15
C LEU A 196 3.01 -1.71 3.10
N ARG A 197 4.16 -1.28 3.63
CA ARG A 197 4.64 0.10 3.61
C ARG A 197 6.07 0.09 3.10
N LEU A 198 6.32 0.80 2.01
CA LEU A 198 7.64 0.95 1.45
C LEU A 198 8.42 2.00 2.24
N HIS A 199 9.64 1.67 2.65
CA HIS A 199 10.51 2.65 3.28
C HIS A 199 11.12 3.59 2.22
N PRO A 200 11.32 4.90 2.51
CA PRO A 200 11.86 5.86 1.54
C PRO A 200 13.24 5.52 0.95
N ASP A 201 13.98 4.60 1.57
CA ASP A 201 15.28 4.13 1.09
C ASP A 201 15.20 3.06 -0.01
N ASN A 202 13.99 2.67 -0.46
CA ASN A 202 13.72 1.64 -1.46
C ASN A 202 14.20 0.22 -1.12
N VAL A 203 14.70 -0.01 0.09
CA VAL A 203 15.37 -1.24 0.49
C VAL A 203 14.65 -1.92 1.64
N HIS A 204 14.02 -1.15 2.54
CA HIS A 204 13.24 -1.68 3.63
C HIS A 204 11.73 -1.62 3.36
N MET A 205 11.02 -2.51 4.05
CA MET A 205 9.58 -2.63 3.95
C MET A 205 9.00 -2.98 5.31
N GLY A 206 7.99 -2.21 5.70
CA GLY A 206 7.10 -2.52 6.81
C GLY A 206 5.93 -3.35 6.31
N PHE A 207 5.43 -4.26 7.14
CA PHE A 207 4.23 -5.03 6.86
C PHE A 207 3.58 -5.54 8.13
N ASN A 208 2.32 -5.95 8.05
CA ASN A 208 1.58 -6.54 9.14
C ASN A 208 1.30 -8.02 8.87
N SER A 209 1.18 -8.81 9.94
CA SER A 209 0.75 -10.20 9.84
C SER A 209 -0.07 -10.61 11.05
N PHE A 210 -1.14 -11.38 10.80
CA PHE A 210 -1.89 -12.03 11.86
C PHE A 210 -1.13 -13.25 12.39
N THR A 211 -1.22 -13.45 13.69
CA THR A 211 -0.73 -14.65 14.37
C THR A 211 -1.89 -15.36 15.06
N ILE A 212 -1.94 -16.68 14.95
CA ILE A 212 -2.87 -17.51 15.71
C ILE A 212 -2.04 -18.44 16.57
N LEU A 213 -2.08 -18.23 17.89
CA LEU A 213 -1.34 -19.05 18.85
C LEU A 213 -2.28 -19.49 19.97
N ASN A 214 -2.42 -20.80 20.18
CA ASN A 214 -3.27 -21.39 21.22
C ASN A 214 -4.71 -20.85 21.20
N GLY A 215 -5.30 -20.70 20.01
CA GLY A 215 -6.66 -20.18 19.82
C GLY A 215 -6.80 -18.67 20.03
N LYS A 216 -5.70 -17.94 20.31
CA LYS A 216 -5.69 -16.49 20.39
C LYS A 216 -5.26 -15.89 19.06
N ILE A 217 -6.02 -14.90 18.61
CA ILE A 217 -5.68 -14.07 17.45
C ILE A 217 -4.86 -12.89 17.95
N GLY A 218 -3.78 -12.60 17.25
CA GLY A 218 -2.97 -11.40 17.43
C GLY A 218 -2.53 -10.86 16.08
N GLN A 219 -1.95 -9.67 16.09
CA GLN A 219 -1.36 -9.02 14.92
C GLN A 219 -0.08 -8.31 15.35
N TYR A 220 0.94 -8.38 14.52
CA TYR A 220 2.17 -7.63 14.72
C TYR A 220 2.56 -6.85 13.47
N GLY A 221 3.19 -5.70 13.70
CA GLY A 221 4.01 -5.02 12.71
C GLY A 221 5.38 -5.68 12.61
N TYR A 222 5.88 -5.75 11.39
CA TYR A 222 7.20 -6.28 11.05
C TYR A 222 7.92 -5.31 10.12
N MET A 223 9.25 -5.32 10.19
CA MET A 223 10.12 -4.63 9.24
C MET A 223 11.11 -5.63 8.68
N GLY A 224 11.34 -5.60 7.38
CA GLY A 224 12.34 -6.44 6.72
C GLY A 224 13.05 -5.70 5.60
N ARG A 225 14.11 -6.31 5.08
CA ARG A 225 14.85 -5.83 3.92
C ARG A 225 14.44 -6.62 2.68
N LEU A 226 14.12 -5.91 1.60
CA LEU A 226 13.89 -6.49 0.29
C LEU A 226 15.20 -7.01 -0.30
N GLN A 227 15.19 -8.25 -0.78
CA GLN A 227 16.30 -8.84 -1.51
C GLN A 227 15.76 -9.58 -2.74
N PHE A 228 16.12 -9.11 -3.93
CA PHE A 228 15.75 -9.80 -5.16
C PHE A 228 16.48 -11.14 -5.27
N ASN A 229 15.73 -12.18 -5.56
CA ASN A 229 16.21 -13.54 -5.76
C ASN A 229 15.73 -14.02 -7.13
N PRO A 230 16.59 -13.95 -8.17
CA PRO A 230 16.21 -14.34 -9.53
C PRO A 230 16.06 -15.86 -9.69
N PHE A 231 16.69 -16.67 -8.84
CA PHE A 231 16.73 -18.13 -8.98
C PHE A 231 16.58 -18.81 -7.62
N PRO A 232 15.40 -18.72 -6.97
CA PRO A 232 15.24 -19.36 -5.68
C PRO A 232 15.34 -20.89 -5.80
N THR A 233 16.15 -21.49 -4.94
CA THR A 233 16.33 -22.95 -4.86
C THR A 233 15.42 -23.61 -3.81
N TRP A 234 14.64 -22.81 -3.07
CA TRP A 234 13.76 -23.27 -2.00
C TRP A 234 12.55 -22.35 -1.85
N GLY A 235 11.54 -22.84 -1.12
CA GLY A 235 10.28 -22.14 -0.87
C GLY A 235 9.41 -21.98 -2.11
N THR A 236 8.12 -21.72 -1.92
CA THR A 236 7.20 -21.45 -3.03
C THR A 236 6.88 -19.95 -3.14
N PRO A 237 6.84 -19.36 -4.34
CA PRO A 237 7.09 -19.98 -5.65
C PRO A 237 8.59 -20.10 -5.98
N LEU A 238 8.98 -21.15 -6.73
CA LEU A 238 10.35 -21.32 -7.26
C LEU A 238 10.55 -20.51 -8.56
N SER A 239 10.26 -19.22 -8.50
CA SER A 239 10.38 -18.26 -9.60
C SER A 239 11.03 -16.96 -9.10
N PRO A 240 11.57 -16.10 -9.98
CA PRO A 240 12.10 -14.80 -9.57
C PRO A 240 11.15 -14.07 -8.61
N ARG A 241 11.67 -13.61 -7.48
CA ARG A 241 10.87 -13.01 -6.40
C ARG A 241 11.71 -12.08 -5.54
N TYR A 242 11.07 -11.29 -4.69
CA TYR A 242 11.75 -10.57 -3.62
C TYR A 242 11.57 -11.32 -2.30
N ASP A 243 12.65 -11.72 -1.66
CA ASP A 243 12.64 -12.27 -0.31
C ASP A 243 12.75 -11.12 0.71
N LEU A 244 11.93 -11.16 1.77
CA LEU A 244 12.09 -10.32 2.95
C LEU A 244 13.08 -11.00 3.90
N VAL A 245 14.28 -10.44 3.98
CA VAL A 245 15.37 -10.90 4.85
C VAL A 245 15.53 -9.97 6.04
N ASN A 246 16.22 -10.43 7.09
CA ASN A 246 16.45 -9.67 8.33
C ASN A 246 15.13 -9.09 8.88
N VAL A 247 14.13 -9.95 9.07
CA VAL A 247 12.81 -9.52 9.50
C VAL A 247 12.78 -9.37 11.01
N TYR A 248 12.44 -8.16 11.47
CA TYR A 248 12.25 -7.80 12.87
C TYR A 248 10.76 -7.68 13.16
N ARG A 249 10.31 -8.24 14.28
CA ARG A 249 8.96 -8.03 14.80
C ARG A 249 8.97 -6.83 15.74
N LEU A 250 8.10 -5.87 15.50
CA LEU A 250 7.90 -4.73 16.38
C LEU A 250 6.94 -5.16 17.50
N PHE A 251 7.49 -5.41 18.69
CA PHE A 251 6.73 -5.94 19.82
C PHE A 251 7.41 -5.58 21.14
N ASP A 252 6.60 -5.16 22.12
CA ASP A 252 7.02 -5.01 23.51
C ASP A 252 6.39 -6.15 24.34
N PRO A 253 7.20 -7.09 24.86
CA PRO A 253 6.70 -8.20 25.67
C PRO A 253 6.14 -7.79 27.03
N GLU A 254 6.46 -6.60 27.52
CA GLU A 254 6.03 -6.09 28.82
C GLU A 254 4.82 -5.13 28.71
N ALA A 255 4.38 -4.83 27.48
CA ALA A 255 3.27 -3.92 27.23
C ALA A 255 1.95 -4.41 27.85
N LEU A 256 1.30 -3.51 28.58
CA LEU A 256 -0.05 -3.74 29.10
C LEU A 256 -1.07 -3.74 27.97
N GLN A 257 -2.02 -4.66 28.01
CA GLN A 257 -3.10 -4.71 27.02
C GLN A 257 -4.08 -3.54 27.24
N PRO A 258 -4.49 -2.83 26.18
CA PRO A 258 -5.44 -1.72 26.26
C PRO A 258 -6.84 -2.17 26.65
N VAL A 259 -7.18 -3.41 26.34
CA VAL A 259 -8.49 -4.01 26.64
C VAL A 259 -8.25 -5.38 27.25
N THR A 260 -8.85 -5.61 28.43
CA THR A 260 -8.85 -6.91 29.11
C THR A 260 -10.27 -7.28 29.50
N VAL A 261 -10.55 -8.58 29.63
CA VAL A 261 -11.79 -9.03 30.28
C VAL A 261 -11.71 -8.69 31.77
N ASP A 262 -12.79 -8.15 32.32
CA ASP A 262 -12.87 -7.87 33.76
C ASP A 262 -12.71 -9.17 34.56
N ARG A 263 -11.87 -9.13 35.60
CA ARG A 263 -11.48 -10.32 36.38
C ARG A 263 -12.65 -10.87 37.19
N ASP A 264 -13.54 -10.02 37.66
CA ASP A 264 -14.63 -10.37 38.56
C ASP A 264 -15.94 -10.60 37.80
N ASN A 265 -16.08 -10.02 36.60
CA ASN A 265 -17.23 -10.22 35.73
C ASN A 265 -16.84 -10.36 34.25
N SER A 266 -16.79 -11.59 33.75
CA SER A 266 -16.38 -11.90 32.37
C SER A 266 -17.30 -11.36 31.27
N SER A 267 -18.44 -10.74 31.60
CA SER A 267 -19.30 -10.03 30.65
C SER A 267 -18.88 -8.57 30.41
N LEU A 268 -17.91 -8.07 31.17
CA LEU A 268 -17.41 -6.69 31.08
C LEU A 268 -15.98 -6.66 30.51
N LEU A 269 -15.67 -5.54 29.85
CA LEU A 269 -14.33 -5.23 29.37
C LEU A 269 -13.78 -4.05 30.19
N HIS A 270 -12.54 -4.18 30.63
CA HIS A 270 -11.77 -3.11 31.25
C HIS A 270 -10.85 -2.47 30.19
N ILE A 271 -10.97 -1.16 30.03
CA ILE A 271 -10.12 -0.37 29.13
C ILE A 271 -9.05 0.32 29.96
N ASN A 272 -7.77 0.08 29.63
CA ASN A 272 -6.64 0.75 30.26
C ASN A 272 -6.19 1.94 29.40
N PRO A 273 -6.59 3.19 29.70
CA PRO A 273 -6.21 4.36 28.89
C PRO A 273 -4.72 4.70 29.02
N GLN A 274 -3.99 4.09 29.95
CA GLN A 274 -2.55 4.32 30.16
C GLN A 274 -1.69 3.23 29.49
N SER A 275 -2.29 2.24 28.83
CA SER A 275 -1.51 1.25 28.07
C SER A 275 -0.81 1.92 26.89
N VAL A 276 0.50 1.71 26.79
CA VAL A 276 1.28 2.01 25.60
C VAL A 276 1.71 0.68 25.01
N MET A 277 1.31 0.42 23.76
CA MET A 277 1.69 -0.80 23.04
C MET A 277 2.05 -0.47 21.60
N VAL A 278 2.83 -1.34 20.97
CA VAL A 278 3.09 -1.27 19.54
C VAL A 278 1.86 -1.77 18.79
N GLY A 279 1.22 -0.85 18.05
CA GLY A 279 0.08 -1.17 17.19
C GLY A 279 0.50 -1.66 15.80
N GLU A 280 -0.44 -1.58 14.86
CA GLU A 280 -0.21 -1.88 13.46
C GLU A 280 0.82 -0.91 12.85
N LEU A 281 1.72 -1.42 12.00
CA LEU A 281 2.64 -0.58 11.23
C LEU A 281 1.86 0.18 10.17
N ARG A 282 1.84 1.52 10.26
CA ARG A 282 1.07 2.40 9.34
C ARG A 282 1.92 3.17 8.34
N GLY A 283 3.24 3.20 8.50
CA GLY A 283 4.15 3.84 7.55
C GLY A 283 5.48 4.20 8.19
N PHE A 284 6.30 4.87 7.39
CA PHE A 284 7.54 5.50 7.81
C PHE A 284 7.40 7.01 7.71
N SER A 285 8.24 7.74 8.43
CA SER A 285 8.47 9.15 8.19
C SER A 285 8.97 9.36 6.76
N GLY A 286 8.70 10.53 6.18
CA GLY A 286 9.22 10.86 4.84
C GLY A 286 10.75 10.84 4.74
N THR A 287 11.45 10.95 5.87
CA THR A 287 12.92 10.87 5.95
C THR A 287 13.46 9.45 6.16
N GLY A 288 12.62 8.50 6.59
CA GLY A 288 13.07 7.15 6.97
C GLY A 288 14.09 7.15 8.11
N ARG A 289 13.92 8.04 9.09
CA ARG A 289 14.79 8.19 10.27
C ARG A 289 13.98 7.88 11.53
N GLU A 290 13.64 6.62 11.71
CA GLU A 290 13.03 6.07 12.92
C GLU A 290 14.07 5.54 13.92
#